data_AF-A0A9D7SX32-F1
#
_entry.id   AF-A0A9D7SX32-F1
#
_cell.length_a   1.000
_cell.length_b   1.000
_cell.length_c   1.000
_cell.angle_alpha   90.00
_cell.angle_beta   90.00
_cell.angle_gamma   90.00
#
_symmetry.space_group_name_H-M   'P 1'
#
loop_
_entity.id
_entity.type
_entity.pdbx_description
1 polymer ?
#
loop_
_entity_poly.entity_id
_entity_poly.type
_entity_poly.pdbx_seq_one_letter_code
_entity_poly.pdbx_strand_id
1 'polypeptide(L)'
;MKKLTYWPQIILLFILCFCISGSSFAQKQGFNIRGYVYNASTQLPMQNVMVSLKTSPSNADITTGYTDSLGNYLFSTRELPPFIVQAFASGFKTEISEPFSPGNERMYAVKTIYMQPTETKAAIYVAQPKIVPVPNFVESKFVSLNVLPTQGAYDLFYALNPELKNVDSVSANYVCKLPQFPPMTKSTRTYFKTQFKIDKEKNKGTQSELLDSISRYSQLYVQLTSISDIKSPDVGTSKKLLLTIQESLQSYERKIKKTRNAKAMQIMNLTSACSEIVQKCIRSHAVNKHDFQKLKNILEDLSILLPSDAYQKFVSTSNMTGFGHGGALTGVTTDSRNSIFQTEMDDDFEASDMSKMELSNMRSLRPFAFAIWKLVDGIVVLKDTEVIDKYFVYYFPPALEEDTFRYHKCSPAATYAQVSLPKARFGIQVVNSSTNRIVETTDKTFNTADAFNSPKITELFGPKYKLIIIEVKD
;
A
#
# COMPACT_ATOMS: atom_id res chain seq x y z
N MET A 1 44.25 25.19 -22.65
CA MET A 1 44.76 25.33 -24.03
C MET A 1 44.50 24.04 -24.82
N LYS A 2 43.45 24.00 -25.63
CA LYS A 2 43.41 23.44 -27.00
C LYS A 2 42.06 23.85 -27.60
N LYS A 3 42.14 24.57 -28.71
CA LYS A 3 41.08 25.19 -29.51
C LYS A 3 40.62 24.22 -30.62
N LEU A 4 39.61 24.70 -31.36
CA LEU A 4 39.12 24.30 -32.70
C LEU A 4 38.07 23.17 -32.67
N THR A 5 36.92 23.24 -33.37
CA THR A 5 36.43 24.10 -34.47
C THR A 5 34.92 23.77 -34.66
N TYR A 6 34.00 24.74 -34.64
CA TYR A 6 33.39 25.42 -35.81
C TYR A 6 33.03 24.50 -37.00
N TRP A 7 31.74 24.37 -37.33
CA TRP A 7 31.13 24.88 -38.58
C TRP A 7 29.58 24.76 -38.54
N PRO A 8 28.85 25.89 -38.70
CA PRO A 8 27.42 25.95 -39.07
C PRO A 8 27.27 26.14 -40.59
N GLN A 9 26.02 26.39 -41.07
CA GLN A 9 25.60 26.83 -42.43
C GLN A 9 25.06 25.69 -43.35
N ILE A 10 24.02 25.81 -44.20
CA ILE A 10 23.19 26.94 -44.70
C ILE A 10 22.07 26.34 -45.61
N ILE A 11 20.86 26.95 -45.57
CA ILE A 11 19.92 27.33 -46.67
C ILE A 11 19.53 26.33 -47.78
N LEU A 12 18.21 26.18 -48.02
CA LEU A 12 17.47 26.38 -49.31
C LEU A 12 16.03 25.88 -49.12
N LEU A 13 14.99 26.71 -49.01
CA LEU A 13 14.29 27.41 -50.09
C LEU A 13 14.11 26.56 -51.36
N PHE A 14 12.99 25.83 -51.46
CA PHE A 14 12.45 25.38 -52.74
C PHE A 14 11.01 25.88 -52.89
N ILE A 15 10.92 26.92 -53.71
CA ILE A 15 9.72 27.38 -54.41
C ILE A 15 9.30 26.26 -55.36
N LEU A 16 8.09 25.75 -55.21
CA LEU A 16 7.44 24.92 -56.23
C LEU A 16 6.08 25.52 -56.57
N CYS A 17 6.11 26.35 -57.61
CA CYS A 17 4.96 26.65 -58.46
C CYS A 17 4.37 25.33 -58.96
N PHE A 18 3.23 24.93 -58.41
CA PHE A 18 2.32 24.02 -59.10
C PHE A 18 1.21 24.84 -59.75
N CYS A 19 1.33 25.01 -61.06
CA CYS A 19 0.23 25.35 -61.94
C CYS A 19 -0.78 24.20 -61.89
N ILE A 20 -1.85 24.35 -61.11
CA ILE A 20 -2.99 23.43 -61.14
C ILE A 20 -4.06 24.04 -62.04
N SER A 21 -4.32 23.30 -63.10
CA SER A 21 -5.30 23.50 -64.15
C SER A 21 -6.68 23.87 -63.59
N GLY A 22 -7.20 25.02 -64.03
CA GLY A 22 -8.56 25.47 -63.77
C GLY A 22 -9.58 24.52 -64.36
N SER A 23 -10.05 23.58 -63.55
CA SER A 23 -11.33 22.91 -63.75
C SER A 23 -12.36 23.76 -63.01
N SER A 24 -13.18 24.48 -63.78
CA SER A 24 -14.37 25.18 -63.29
C SER A 24 -15.37 24.16 -62.78
N PHE A 25 -15.11 23.58 -61.60
CA PHE A 25 -16.16 22.90 -60.86
C PHE A 25 -17.21 23.96 -60.57
N ALA A 26 -18.33 23.88 -61.26
CA ALA A 26 -19.57 24.51 -60.84
C ALA A 26 -19.90 23.92 -59.46
N GLN A 27 -19.29 24.48 -58.41
CA GLN A 27 -19.56 24.13 -57.04
C GLN A 27 -21.02 24.48 -56.85
N LYS A 28 -21.89 23.45 -56.85
CA LYS A 28 -23.31 23.60 -56.54
C LYS A 28 -23.36 24.30 -55.17
N GLN A 29 -23.59 25.61 -55.22
CA GLN A 29 -23.59 26.50 -54.07
C GLN A 29 -24.73 26.05 -53.15
N GLY A 30 -24.38 25.38 -52.05
CA GLY A 30 -25.33 24.95 -51.04
C GLY A 30 -25.88 26.11 -50.21
N PHE A 31 -26.91 25.82 -49.44
CA PHE A 31 -27.45 26.69 -48.41
C PHE A 31 -26.61 26.57 -47.14
N ASN A 32 -26.27 27.71 -46.55
CA ASN A 32 -25.56 27.80 -45.28
C ASN A 32 -26.51 28.30 -44.19
N ILE A 33 -26.64 27.52 -43.12
CA ILE A 33 -27.49 27.84 -41.98
C ILE A 33 -26.57 28.03 -40.77
N ARG A 34 -26.56 29.22 -40.20
CA ARG A 34 -25.76 29.55 -39.02
C ARG A 34 -26.64 30.03 -37.87
N GLY A 35 -26.22 29.75 -36.65
CA GLY A 35 -26.86 30.28 -35.46
C GLY A 35 -25.99 30.10 -34.23
N TYR A 36 -26.54 30.51 -33.09
CA TYR A 36 -25.84 30.50 -31.81
C TYR A 36 -26.70 29.87 -30.72
N VAL A 37 -26.05 29.21 -29.76
CA VAL A 37 -26.71 28.64 -28.57
C VAL A 37 -26.09 29.23 -27.30
N TYR A 38 -26.94 29.77 -26.44
CA TYR A 38 -26.57 30.40 -25.17
C TYR A 38 -27.35 29.77 -24.02
N ASN A 39 -26.76 29.84 -22.82
CA ASN A 39 -27.46 29.49 -21.59
C ASN A 39 -28.41 30.63 -21.23
N ALA A 40 -29.71 30.34 -21.10
CA ALA A 40 -30.71 31.36 -20.82
C ALA A 40 -30.50 32.08 -19.47
N SER A 41 -29.97 31.38 -18.47
CA SER A 41 -29.76 31.93 -17.13
C SER A 41 -28.48 32.77 -17.04
N THR A 42 -27.39 32.31 -17.65
CA THR A 42 -26.09 32.98 -17.52
C THR A 42 -25.76 33.92 -18.69
N GLN A 43 -26.51 33.85 -19.78
CA GLN A 43 -26.24 34.59 -21.03
C GLN A 43 -24.85 34.31 -21.63
N LEU A 44 -24.23 33.18 -21.26
CA LEU A 44 -22.93 32.74 -21.80
C LEU A 44 -23.11 31.74 -22.96
N PRO A 45 -22.19 31.73 -23.94
CA PRO A 45 -22.24 30.77 -25.05
C PRO A 45 -22.08 29.33 -24.54
N MET A 46 -22.81 28.40 -25.15
CA MET A 46 -22.76 26.97 -24.79
C MET A 46 -21.99 26.17 -25.83
N GLN A 47 -20.85 25.62 -25.43
CA GLN A 47 -20.01 24.74 -26.26
C GLN A 47 -20.52 23.30 -26.25
N ASN A 48 -20.29 22.56 -27.35
CA ASN A 48 -20.61 21.14 -27.51
C ASN A 48 -22.10 20.81 -27.32
N VAL A 49 -22.99 21.77 -27.57
CA VAL A 49 -24.43 21.51 -27.64
C VAL A 49 -24.71 20.79 -28.95
N MET A 50 -25.44 19.69 -28.90
CA MET A 50 -25.88 18.99 -30.10
C MET A 50 -27.00 19.79 -30.76
N VAL A 51 -26.82 20.16 -32.03
CA VAL A 51 -27.80 20.91 -32.81
C VAL A 51 -28.19 20.08 -34.02
N SER A 52 -29.49 19.88 -34.21
CA SER A 52 -30.06 19.12 -35.32
C SER A 52 -30.92 20.03 -36.20
N LEU A 53 -30.66 20.00 -37.51
CA LEU A 53 -31.48 20.64 -38.53
C LEU A 53 -32.52 19.61 -39.00
N LYS A 54 -33.80 19.93 -38.89
CA LYS A 54 -34.90 19.01 -39.22
C LYS A 54 -35.90 19.64 -40.16
N THR A 55 -36.60 18.84 -40.96
CA THR A 55 -37.70 19.29 -41.81
C THR A 55 -38.89 19.75 -40.97
N SER A 56 -39.63 20.75 -41.44
CA SER A 56 -40.91 21.17 -40.87
C SER A 56 -42.04 20.90 -41.86
N PRO A 57 -43.17 20.26 -41.46
CA PRO A 57 -43.54 19.87 -40.10
C PRO A 57 -43.17 18.42 -39.71
N SER A 58 -42.54 17.64 -40.59
CA SER A 58 -42.34 16.19 -40.36
C SER A 58 -41.26 15.84 -39.34
N ASN A 59 -40.43 16.81 -38.90
CA ASN A 59 -39.33 16.62 -37.96
C ASN A 59 -38.31 15.55 -38.38
N ALA A 60 -38.17 15.29 -39.68
CA ALA A 60 -37.17 14.37 -40.20
C ALA A 60 -35.78 15.02 -40.16
N ASP A 61 -34.77 14.28 -39.72
CA ASP A 61 -33.41 14.80 -39.60
C ASP A 61 -32.79 15.08 -40.98
N ILE A 62 -32.29 16.30 -41.18
CA ILE A 62 -31.52 16.70 -42.37
C ILE A 62 -30.03 16.52 -42.08
N THR A 63 -29.56 17.09 -40.97
CA THR A 63 -28.16 16.96 -40.50
C THR A 63 -28.06 17.30 -39.01
N THR A 64 -26.95 16.92 -38.37
CA THR A 64 -26.66 17.23 -36.96
C THR A 64 -25.20 17.66 -36.83
N GLY A 65 -24.94 18.57 -35.89
CA GLY A 65 -23.61 19.07 -35.57
C GLY A 65 -23.54 19.51 -34.11
N TYR A 66 -22.40 20.09 -33.73
CA TYR A 66 -22.17 20.58 -32.38
C TYR A 66 -21.74 22.04 -32.41
N THR A 67 -22.07 22.78 -31.36
CA THR A 67 -21.60 24.16 -31.21
C THR A 67 -20.13 24.23 -30.86
N ASP A 68 -19.43 25.24 -31.38
CA ASP A 68 -18.03 25.55 -31.05
C ASP A 68 -17.90 26.24 -29.67
N SER A 69 -16.68 26.67 -29.30
CA SER A 69 -16.39 27.35 -28.02
C SER A 69 -17.09 28.70 -27.85
N LEU A 70 -17.60 29.29 -28.93
CA LEU A 70 -18.36 30.54 -28.94
C LEU A 70 -19.88 30.28 -29.05
N GLY A 71 -20.30 29.02 -28.99
CA GLY A 71 -21.70 28.62 -29.10
C GLY A 71 -22.23 28.61 -30.54
N ASN A 72 -21.37 28.71 -31.55
CA ASN A 72 -21.78 28.79 -32.95
C ASN A 72 -22.00 27.40 -33.54
N TYR A 73 -23.03 27.25 -34.38
CA TYR A 73 -23.16 26.12 -35.29
C TYR A 73 -23.30 26.59 -36.74
N LEU A 74 -22.84 25.76 -37.68
CA LEU A 74 -22.94 25.99 -39.12
C LEU A 74 -23.30 24.69 -39.84
N PHE A 75 -24.37 24.71 -40.63
CA PHE A 75 -24.75 23.63 -41.54
C PHE A 75 -24.61 24.09 -42.98
N SER A 76 -24.14 23.18 -43.84
CA SER A 76 -24.14 23.36 -45.29
C SER A 76 -24.92 22.21 -45.93
N THR A 77 -26.02 22.52 -46.61
CA THR A 77 -26.85 21.52 -47.30
C THR A 77 -27.08 21.89 -48.77
N ARG A 78 -27.27 20.89 -49.63
CA ARG A 78 -27.54 21.12 -51.06
C ARG A 78 -28.99 21.51 -51.33
N GLU A 79 -29.90 20.94 -50.56
CA GLU A 79 -31.34 21.20 -50.63
C GLU A 79 -31.83 21.58 -49.23
N LEU A 80 -32.69 22.58 -49.16
CA LEU A 80 -33.23 23.08 -47.91
C LEU A 80 -34.75 23.16 -48.04
N PRO A 81 -35.50 22.13 -47.60
CA PRO A 81 -36.94 22.26 -47.41
C PRO A 81 -37.24 23.21 -46.23
N PRO A 82 -38.51 23.59 -46.00
CA PRO A 82 -38.89 24.23 -44.74
C PRO A 82 -38.33 23.45 -43.54
N PHE A 83 -37.72 24.16 -42.59
CA PHE A 83 -36.90 23.54 -41.56
C PHE A 83 -37.09 24.17 -40.18
N ILE A 84 -36.66 23.45 -39.15
CA ILE A 84 -36.48 23.92 -37.78
C ILE A 84 -35.08 23.54 -37.30
N VAL A 85 -34.60 24.23 -36.27
CA VAL A 85 -33.37 23.87 -35.56
C VAL A 85 -33.71 23.43 -34.15
N GLN A 86 -33.24 22.24 -33.75
CA GLN A 86 -33.41 21.69 -32.41
C GLN A 86 -32.05 21.63 -31.71
N ALA A 87 -31.95 22.16 -30.48
CA ALA A 87 -30.74 22.12 -29.67
C ALA A 87 -30.94 21.25 -28.42
N PHE A 88 -29.95 20.41 -28.13
CA PHE A 88 -29.95 19.45 -27.02
C PHE A 88 -28.62 19.47 -26.25
N ALA A 89 -28.71 19.55 -24.92
CA ALA A 89 -27.59 19.48 -24.00
C ALA A 89 -28.04 18.83 -22.68
N SER A 90 -27.17 18.02 -22.09
CA SER A 90 -27.45 17.37 -20.80
C SER A 90 -27.66 18.40 -19.70
N GLY A 91 -28.73 18.24 -18.90
CA GLY A 91 -29.10 19.20 -17.86
C GLY A 91 -29.90 20.41 -18.33
N PHE A 92 -30.24 20.50 -19.62
CA PHE A 92 -31.07 21.56 -20.19
C PHE A 92 -32.33 20.99 -20.86
N LYS A 93 -33.39 21.79 -20.94
CA LYS A 93 -34.56 21.47 -21.74
C LYS A 93 -34.19 21.54 -23.23
N THR A 94 -34.72 20.61 -24.02
CA THR A 94 -34.56 20.65 -25.48
C THR A 94 -35.32 21.86 -26.03
N GLU A 95 -34.61 22.73 -26.74
CA GLU A 95 -35.20 23.93 -27.36
C GLU A 95 -35.35 23.73 -28.88
N ILE A 96 -36.42 24.26 -29.44
CA ILE A 96 -36.74 24.16 -30.88
C ILE A 96 -37.01 25.58 -31.41
N SER A 97 -36.37 25.95 -32.52
CA SER A 97 -36.59 27.24 -33.18
C SER A 97 -37.99 27.32 -33.80
N GLU A 98 -38.42 28.53 -34.13
CA GLU A 98 -39.56 28.72 -35.03
C GLU A 98 -39.27 28.08 -36.41
N PRO A 99 -40.31 27.63 -37.15
CA PRO A 99 -40.15 27.13 -38.50
C PRO A 99 -39.65 28.20 -39.48
N PHE A 100 -38.72 27.82 -40.34
CA PHE A 100 -38.18 28.63 -41.43
C PHE A 100 -38.68 28.11 -42.77
N SER A 101 -39.18 29.01 -43.61
CA SER A 101 -39.49 28.74 -45.02
C SER A 101 -38.37 29.33 -45.88
N PRO A 102 -37.46 28.51 -46.43
CA PRO A 102 -36.34 29.01 -47.21
C PRO A 102 -36.86 29.68 -48.50
N GLY A 103 -36.41 30.91 -48.73
CA GLY A 103 -36.61 31.63 -49.99
C GLY A 103 -35.44 31.39 -50.96
N ASN A 104 -35.15 32.38 -51.80
CA ASN A 104 -34.01 32.34 -52.73
C ASN A 104 -32.65 32.66 -52.06
N GLU A 105 -32.64 32.92 -50.75
CA GLU A 105 -31.43 33.23 -50.00
C GLU A 105 -30.57 31.97 -49.81
N ARG A 106 -29.26 32.13 -49.88
CA ARG A 106 -28.29 31.03 -49.67
C ARG A 106 -27.69 31.01 -48.28
N MET A 107 -27.97 32.02 -47.46
CA MET A 107 -27.46 32.14 -46.11
C MET A 107 -28.59 32.48 -45.16
N TYR A 108 -28.85 31.59 -44.21
CA TYR A 108 -29.87 31.76 -43.19
C TYR A 108 -29.21 31.97 -41.83
N ALA A 109 -29.50 33.11 -41.21
CA ALA A 109 -29.13 33.38 -39.83
C ALA A 109 -30.32 33.03 -38.93
N VAL A 110 -30.20 31.92 -38.20
CA VAL A 110 -31.22 31.47 -37.26
C VAL A 110 -31.12 32.30 -35.98
N LYS A 111 -32.27 32.68 -35.43
CA LYS A 111 -32.36 33.38 -34.15
C LYS A 111 -31.65 32.59 -33.05
N THR A 112 -30.93 33.28 -32.17
CA THR A 112 -30.21 32.66 -31.04
C THR A 112 -31.14 31.80 -30.20
N ILE A 113 -30.70 30.57 -29.92
CA ILE A 113 -31.41 29.64 -29.04
C ILE A 113 -30.88 29.83 -27.62
N TYR A 114 -31.78 30.10 -26.67
CA TYR A 114 -31.47 30.22 -25.24
C TYR A 114 -31.96 28.99 -24.51
N MET A 115 -31.05 28.08 -24.15
CA MET A 115 -31.41 26.83 -23.45
C MET A 115 -31.70 27.09 -21.98
N GLN A 116 -32.89 26.68 -21.53
CA GLN A 116 -33.28 26.73 -20.13
C GLN A 116 -32.71 25.51 -19.39
N PRO A 117 -32.03 25.67 -18.25
CA PRO A 117 -31.69 24.54 -17.38
C PRO A 117 -32.95 23.72 -17.07
N THR A 118 -32.85 22.40 -17.11
CA THR A 118 -33.92 21.56 -16.60
C THR A 118 -34.04 21.86 -15.11
N GLU A 119 -35.17 22.40 -14.66
CA GLU A 119 -35.48 22.56 -13.23
C GLU A 119 -35.63 21.17 -12.60
N THR A 120 -34.53 20.45 -12.46
CA THR A 120 -34.45 19.39 -11.48
C THR A 120 -34.47 20.09 -10.13
N LYS A 121 -35.67 20.19 -9.54
CA LYS A 121 -35.81 20.10 -8.09
C LYS A 121 -35.24 18.73 -7.69
N ALA A 122 -33.93 18.61 -7.70
CA ALA A 122 -33.26 17.51 -7.06
C ALA A 122 -33.66 17.63 -5.60
N ALA A 123 -34.60 16.78 -5.16
CA ALA A 123 -34.66 16.44 -3.76
C ALA A 123 -33.23 16.05 -3.39
N ILE A 124 -32.56 16.92 -2.63
CA ILE A 124 -31.27 16.59 -2.04
C ILE A 124 -31.62 15.50 -1.02
N TYR A 125 -31.66 14.26 -1.49
CA TYR A 125 -31.59 13.11 -0.62
C TYR A 125 -30.20 13.19 -0.01
N VAL A 126 -30.11 13.88 1.14
CA VAL A 126 -28.94 13.78 2.01
C VAL A 126 -28.85 12.30 2.33
N ALA A 127 -27.95 11.60 1.64
CA ALA A 127 -27.73 10.19 1.88
C ALA A 127 -27.51 10.03 3.38
N GLN A 128 -28.34 9.20 4.03
CA GLN A 128 -28.20 9.01 5.46
C GLN A 128 -26.75 8.62 5.76
N PRO A 129 -26.13 9.21 6.80
CA PRO A 129 -24.74 8.94 7.09
C PRO A 129 -24.55 7.44 7.27
N LYS A 130 -23.64 6.85 6.50
CA LYS A 130 -23.34 5.42 6.59
C LYS A 130 -22.85 5.13 8.01
N ILE A 131 -23.59 4.33 8.77
CA ILE A 131 -23.21 3.89 10.12
C ILE A 131 -22.22 2.72 9.97
N VAL A 132 -21.14 2.74 10.76
CA VAL A 132 -20.07 1.73 10.72
C VAL A 132 -19.75 1.28 12.16
N PRO A 133 -19.55 -0.02 12.41
CA PRO A 133 -19.08 -0.50 13.71
C PRO A 133 -17.78 0.17 14.14
N VAL A 134 -17.64 0.52 15.42
CA VAL A 134 -16.44 1.23 15.94
C VAL A 134 -15.14 0.49 15.63
N PRO A 135 -15.00 -0.84 15.81
CA PRO A 135 -13.76 -1.55 15.47
C PRO A 135 -13.34 -1.33 14.01
N ASN A 136 -14.28 -1.47 13.07
CA ASN A 136 -14.03 -1.27 11.64
C ASN A 136 -13.67 0.19 11.32
N PHE A 137 -14.31 1.15 12.01
CA PHE A 137 -13.99 2.56 11.88
C PHE A 137 -12.55 2.84 12.34
N VAL A 138 -12.15 2.36 13.52
CA VAL A 138 -10.81 2.54 14.09
C VAL A 138 -9.73 1.93 13.19
N GLU A 139 -9.92 0.70 12.74
CA GLU A 139 -9.00 0.04 11.80
C GLU A 139 -8.86 0.82 10.49
N SER A 140 -9.96 1.33 9.94
CA SER A 140 -9.92 2.17 8.73
C SER A 140 -9.11 3.45 8.94
N LYS A 141 -9.16 4.03 10.16
CA LYS A 141 -8.35 5.20 10.53
C LYS A 141 -6.87 4.82 10.63
N PHE A 142 -6.52 3.71 11.28
CA PHE A 142 -5.13 3.24 11.32
C PHE A 142 -4.55 3.00 9.93
N VAL A 143 -5.31 2.35 9.05
CA VAL A 143 -4.93 2.17 7.65
C VAL A 143 -4.74 3.51 6.92
N SER A 144 -5.59 4.51 7.19
CA SER A 144 -5.45 5.85 6.59
C SER A 144 -4.22 6.62 7.10
N LEU A 145 -3.81 6.36 8.34
CA LEU A 145 -2.66 6.99 9.01
C LEU A 145 -1.37 6.20 8.86
N ASN A 146 -1.42 5.06 8.16
CA ASN A 146 -0.31 4.12 8.03
C ASN A 146 0.20 3.58 9.38
N VAL A 147 -0.70 3.40 10.36
CA VAL A 147 -0.42 2.88 11.70
C VAL A 147 -0.70 1.37 11.72
N LEU A 148 0.18 0.61 12.39
CA LEU A 148 -0.05 -0.80 12.70
C LEU A 148 -1.01 -0.91 13.91
N PRO A 149 -2.04 -1.77 13.87
CA PRO A 149 -3.05 -1.86 14.93
C PRO A 149 -2.52 -2.59 16.18
N THR A 150 -1.51 -2.04 16.84
CA THR A 150 -0.99 -2.53 18.13
C THR A 150 -1.89 -2.13 19.29
N GLN A 151 -1.76 -2.79 20.44
CA GLN A 151 -2.56 -2.44 21.62
C GLN A 151 -2.29 -0.99 22.04
N GLY A 152 -1.03 -0.56 22.04
CA GLY A 152 -0.65 0.82 22.30
C GLY A 152 -1.21 1.84 21.29
N ALA A 153 -1.51 1.43 20.06
CA ALA A 153 -2.21 2.27 19.09
C ALA A 153 -3.69 2.42 19.41
N TYR A 154 -4.36 1.32 19.79
CA TYR A 154 -5.75 1.34 20.25
C TYR A 154 -5.91 2.16 21.53
N ASP A 155 -5.02 1.96 22.50
CA ASP A 155 -5.06 2.68 23.78
C ASP A 155 -4.87 4.18 23.57
N LEU A 156 -3.92 4.59 22.72
CA LEU A 156 -3.77 6.00 22.36
C LEU A 156 -5.02 6.55 21.67
N PHE A 157 -5.58 5.80 20.72
CA PHE A 157 -6.75 6.25 19.96
C PHE A 157 -7.95 6.48 20.90
N TYR A 158 -8.20 5.55 21.82
CA TYR A 158 -9.28 5.68 22.80
C TYR A 158 -8.98 6.66 23.94
N ALA A 159 -7.71 6.90 24.28
CA ALA A 159 -7.34 7.96 25.22
C ALA A 159 -7.64 9.35 24.62
N LEU A 160 -7.45 9.51 23.30
CA LEU A 160 -7.79 10.74 22.59
C LEU A 160 -9.29 10.90 22.31
N ASN A 161 -10.02 9.79 22.21
CA ASN A 161 -11.45 9.73 21.84
C ASN A 161 -12.24 8.85 22.82
N PRO A 162 -12.32 9.23 24.11
CA PRO A 162 -12.91 8.38 25.16
C PRO A 162 -14.39 8.04 24.93
N GLU A 163 -15.13 8.90 24.22
CA GLU A 163 -16.53 8.70 23.86
C GLU A 163 -16.77 7.46 22.99
N LEU A 164 -15.75 6.98 22.27
CA LEU A 164 -15.85 5.81 21.42
C LEU A 164 -15.86 4.49 22.20
N LYS A 165 -15.49 4.48 23.49
CA LYS A 165 -15.46 3.26 24.31
C LYS A 165 -16.85 2.70 24.62
N ASN A 166 -17.88 3.55 24.59
CA ASN A 166 -19.24 3.23 25.05
C ASN A 166 -20.27 3.21 23.91
N VAL A 167 -19.83 3.16 22.66
CA VAL A 167 -20.72 3.12 21.48
C VAL A 167 -20.31 2.00 20.54
N ASP A 168 -21.29 1.25 20.03
CA ASP A 168 -21.02 0.12 19.14
C ASP A 168 -20.77 0.55 17.70
N SER A 169 -21.30 1.72 17.31
CA SER A 169 -21.24 2.22 15.94
C SER A 169 -21.23 3.74 15.89
N VAL A 170 -20.59 4.27 14.85
CA VAL A 170 -20.50 5.70 14.57
C VAL A 170 -20.80 5.99 13.10
N SER A 171 -21.11 7.24 12.80
CA SER A 171 -21.18 7.67 11.41
C SER A 171 -19.80 7.56 10.73
N ALA A 172 -19.74 7.17 9.46
CA ALA A 172 -18.49 7.07 8.69
C ALA A 172 -17.73 8.42 8.59
N ASN A 173 -18.44 9.54 8.73
CA ASN A 173 -17.84 10.89 8.76
C ASN A 173 -17.55 11.41 10.18
N TYR A 174 -17.60 10.55 11.20
CA TYR A 174 -17.26 10.91 12.57
C TYR A 174 -15.84 11.52 12.64
N VAL A 175 -15.74 12.67 13.31
CA VAL A 175 -14.50 13.45 13.43
C VAL A 175 -13.77 13.02 14.71
N CYS A 176 -12.75 12.19 14.55
CA CYS A 176 -11.89 11.76 15.66
C CYS A 176 -10.69 12.71 15.84
N LYS A 177 -10.29 12.93 17.09
CA LYS A 177 -9.00 13.51 17.44
C LYS A 177 -7.90 12.53 17.07
N LEU A 178 -6.96 12.98 16.24
CA LEU A 178 -5.84 12.17 15.76
C LEU A 178 -4.57 12.47 16.57
N PRO A 179 -3.68 11.49 16.75
CA PRO A 179 -2.42 11.72 17.43
C PRO A 179 -1.56 12.72 16.66
N GLN A 180 -1.01 13.71 17.37
CA GLN A 180 -0.14 14.75 16.82
C GLN A 180 1.30 14.52 17.30
N PHE A 181 2.00 13.60 16.65
CA PHE A 181 3.45 13.42 16.85
C PHE A 181 4.24 14.61 16.26
N PRO A 182 5.40 14.96 16.83
CA PRO A 182 6.29 15.96 16.20
C PRO A 182 6.64 15.51 14.77
N PRO A 183 6.90 16.40 13.81
CA PRO A 183 7.26 15.99 12.46
C PRO A 183 8.67 15.39 12.40
N MET A 184 8.89 14.37 11.56
CA MET A 184 10.25 13.86 11.30
C MET A 184 11.16 14.96 10.72
N THR A 185 12.30 15.16 11.38
CA THR A 185 13.34 16.07 10.88
C THR A 185 13.88 15.61 9.52
N LYS A 186 14.54 16.51 8.78
CA LYS A 186 15.16 16.17 7.48
C LYS A 186 16.31 15.18 7.67
N SER A 187 17.12 15.32 8.72
CA SER A 187 18.22 14.41 9.02
C SER A 187 17.72 12.99 9.32
N THR A 188 16.68 12.85 10.15
CA THR A 188 16.05 11.56 10.46
C THR A 188 15.49 10.90 9.19
N ARG A 189 14.86 11.66 8.30
CA ARG A 189 14.38 11.14 6.99
C ARG A 189 15.51 10.70 6.08
N THR A 190 16.63 11.43 6.04
CA THR A 190 17.79 11.06 5.22
C THR A 190 18.47 9.81 5.77
N TYR A 191 18.72 9.76 7.08
CA TYR A 191 19.24 8.58 7.76
C TYR A 191 18.39 7.35 7.45
N PHE A 192 17.06 7.50 7.53
CA PHE A 192 16.13 6.43 7.21
C PHE A 192 16.29 5.87 5.81
N LYS A 193 16.30 6.75 4.82
CA LYS A 193 16.41 6.37 3.40
C LYS A 193 17.72 5.62 3.15
N THR A 194 18.79 6.06 3.79
CA THR A 194 20.10 5.40 3.73
C THR A 194 20.06 4.02 4.38
N GLN A 195 19.55 3.91 5.61
CA GLN A 195 19.49 2.64 6.32
C GLN A 195 18.57 1.63 5.61
N PHE A 196 17.39 2.06 5.16
CA PHE A 196 16.47 1.22 4.39
C PHE A 196 17.10 0.74 3.08
N LYS A 197 17.90 1.58 2.40
CA LYS A 197 18.64 1.16 1.21
C LYS A 197 19.64 0.04 1.54
N ILE A 198 20.39 0.19 2.64
CA ILE A 198 21.34 -0.84 3.12
C ILE A 198 20.60 -2.14 3.46
N ASP A 199 19.52 -2.07 4.23
CA ASP A 199 18.75 -3.24 4.69
C ASP A 199 18.06 -3.98 3.53
N LYS A 200 17.64 -3.23 2.50
CA LYS A 200 17.07 -3.74 1.25
C LYS A 200 18.13 -4.28 0.31
N GLU A 201 19.39 -3.93 0.45
CA GLU A 201 20.44 -4.46 -0.41
C GLU A 201 20.78 -5.91 -0.06
N LYS A 202 21.37 -6.60 -1.04
CA LYS A 202 21.89 -7.95 -0.89
C LYS A 202 23.34 -7.81 -0.42
N ASN A 203 23.66 -8.32 0.77
CA ASN A 203 25.02 -8.30 1.30
C ASN A 203 25.65 -9.70 1.19
N LYS A 204 26.69 -9.85 0.37
CA LYS A 204 27.36 -11.14 0.14
C LYS A 204 27.97 -11.72 1.42
N GLY A 205 28.51 -10.88 2.31
CA GLY A 205 29.06 -11.29 3.59
C GLY A 205 27.97 -11.90 4.47
N THR A 206 26.89 -11.16 4.71
CA THR A 206 25.74 -11.64 5.52
C THR A 206 25.09 -12.89 4.92
N GLN A 207 25.05 -13.01 3.59
CA GLN A 207 24.52 -14.20 2.92
C GLN A 207 25.45 -15.42 3.07
N SER A 208 26.76 -15.19 3.08
CA SER A 208 27.75 -16.23 3.40
C SER A 208 27.59 -16.70 4.85
N GLU A 209 27.53 -15.75 5.80
CA GLU A 209 27.34 -16.06 7.23
C GLU A 209 26.02 -16.82 7.48
N LEU A 210 24.95 -16.46 6.77
CA LEU A 210 23.69 -17.20 6.84
C LEU A 210 23.84 -18.64 6.31
N LEU A 211 24.54 -18.83 5.19
CA LEU A 211 24.82 -20.16 4.64
C LEU A 211 25.67 -21.00 5.61
N ASP A 212 26.66 -20.39 6.24
CA ASP A 212 27.53 -21.02 7.24
C ASP A 212 26.72 -21.42 8.49
N SER A 213 25.81 -20.55 8.94
CA SER A 213 24.89 -20.82 10.05
C SER A 213 23.96 -22.01 9.75
N ILE A 214 23.39 -22.09 8.54
CA ILE A 214 22.56 -23.22 8.09
C ILE A 214 23.37 -24.51 7.98
N SER A 215 24.59 -24.43 7.44
CA SER A 215 25.50 -25.57 7.32
C SER A 215 25.89 -26.12 8.69
N ARG A 216 26.18 -25.23 9.65
CA ARG A 216 26.47 -25.59 11.05
C ARG A 216 25.29 -26.29 11.71
N TYR A 217 24.07 -25.75 11.58
CA TYR A 217 22.87 -26.41 12.10
C TYR A 217 22.71 -27.82 11.50
N SER A 218 22.89 -27.95 10.18
CA SER A 218 22.78 -29.22 9.46
C SER A 218 23.75 -30.28 9.98
N GLN A 219 25.02 -29.90 10.23
CA GLN A 219 26.02 -30.79 10.81
C GLN A 219 25.63 -31.24 12.23
N LEU A 220 25.17 -30.31 13.07
CA LEU A 220 24.74 -30.60 14.43
C LEU A 220 23.48 -31.49 14.44
N TYR A 221 22.55 -31.29 13.52
CA TYR A 221 21.39 -32.16 13.35
C TYR A 221 21.80 -33.62 13.04
N VAL A 222 22.74 -33.82 12.12
CA VAL A 222 23.26 -35.16 11.79
C VAL A 222 23.96 -35.79 13.01
N GLN A 223 24.75 -35.01 13.75
CA GLN A 223 25.41 -35.48 14.97
C GLN A 223 24.41 -35.84 16.07
N LEU A 224 23.36 -35.05 16.27
CA LEU A 224 22.34 -35.35 17.27
C LEU A 224 21.56 -36.61 16.87
N THR A 225 21.20 -36.77 15.59
CA THR A 225 20.41 -37.92 15.13
C THR A 225 21.18 -39.24 15.10
N SER A 226 22.52 -39.21 15.16
CA SER A 226 23.36 -40.41 15.30
C SER A 226 23.48 -40.94 16.73
N ILE A 227 23.03 -40.18 17.74
CA ILE A 227 23.00 -40.63 19.14
C ILE A 227 21.79 -41.54 19.35
N SER A 228 22.03 -42.81 19.71
CA SER A 228 20.99 -43.83 19.93
C SER A 228 20.05 -43.48 21.08
N ASP A 229 20.60 -42.97 22.18
CA ASP A 229 19.91 -42.89 23.49
C ASP A 229 19.60 -41.46 23.93
N ILE A 230 19.06 -40.63 23.03
CA ILE A 230 18.62 -39.28 23.40
C ILE A 230 17.39 -39.36 24.29
N LYS A 231 17.51 -38.82 25.50
CA LYS A 231 16.38 -38.63 26.41
C LYS A 231 15.55 -37.43 25.97
N SER A 232 14.24 -37.62 25.80
CA SER A 232 13.31 -36.53 25.52
C SER A 232 11.95 -36.81 26.16
N PRO A 233 11.20 -35.77 26.62
CA PRO A 233 9.80 -35.92 27.02
C PRO A 233 8.95 -36.60 25.94
N ASP A 234 9.28 -36.37 24.66
CA ASP A 234 8.68 -37.01 23.51
C ASP A 234 9.74 -37.10 22.39
N VAL A 235 10.39 -38.26 22.31
CA VAL A 235 11.46 -38.52 21.33
C VAL A 235 10.95 -38.41 19.90
N GLY A 236 9.74 -38.91 19.62
CA GLY A 236 9.16 -38.91 18.28
C GLY A 236 8.89 -37.48 17.80
N THR A 237 8.21 -36.68 18.61
CA THR A 237 7.91 -35.28 18.28
C THR A 237 9.17 -34.42 18.24
N SER A 238 10.15 -34.67 19.11
CA SER A 238 11.43 -33.94 19.10
C SER A 238 12.22 -34.19 17.82
N LYS A 239 12.34 -35.45 17.39
CA LYS A 239 13.02 -35.81 16.12
C LYS A 239 12.32 -35.15 14.94
N LYS A 240 10.98 -35.18 14.92
CA LYS A 240 10.18 -34.56 13.88
C LYS A 240 10.35 -33.04 13.82
N LEU A 241 10.34 -32.36 14.97
CA LEU A 241 10.57 -30.92 15.08
C LEU A 241 11.92 -30.52 14.49
N LEU A 242 12.98 -31.22 14.88
CA LEU A 242 14.35 -30.99 14.39
C LEU A 242 14.47 -31.24 12.88
N LEU A 243 13.86 -32.33 12.39
CA LEU A 243 13.79 -32.65 10.96
C LEU A 243 13.06 -31.55 10.20
N THR A 244 11.93 -31.04 10.70
CA THR A 244 11.18 -29.96 10.05
C THR A 244 11.98 -28.66 9.94
N ILE A 245 12.72 -28.29 11.00
CA ILE A 245 13.64 -27.14 10.96
C ILE A 245 14.72 -27.40 9.88
N GLN A 246 15.30 -28.60 9.85
CA GLN A 246 16.32 -28.97 8.87
C GLN A 246 15.82 -28.86 7.43
N GLU A 247 14.66 -29.47 7.13
CA GLU A 247 14.06 -29.45 5.80
C GLU A 247 13.71 -28.01 5.36
N SER A 248 13.20 -27.19 6.29
CA SER A 248 12.88 -25.78 6.03
C SER A 248 14.13 -24.98 5.68
N LEU A 249 15.22 -25.13 6.44
CA LEU A 249 16.48 -24.45 6.18
C LEU A 249 17.14 -24.91 4.88
N GLN A 250 17.21 -26.22 4.63
CA GLN A 250 17.76 -26.78 3.39
C GLN A 250 16.99 -26.33 2.15
N SER A 251 15.66 -26.33 2.21
CA SER A 251 14.82 -25.86 1.10
C SER A 251 15.07 -24.38 0.76
N TYR A 252 15.52 -23.60 1.75
CA TYR A 252 15.80 -22.18 1.61
C TYR A 252 17.21 -21.87 1.07
N GLU A 253 18.15 -22.81 1.09
CA GLU A 253 19.56 -22.56 0.70
C GLU A 253 19.68 -21.90 -0.69
N ARG A 254 18.87 -22.35 -1.65
CA ARG A 254 18.85 -21.79 -3.02
C ARG A 254 18.38 -20.33 -3.08
N LYS A 255 17.63 -19.87 -2.07
CA LYS A 255 17.09 -18.51 -1.95
C LYS A 255 18.04 -17.56 -1.18
N ILE A 256 19.06 -18.06 -0.48
CA ILE A 256 19.99 -17.26 0.34
C ILE A 256 20.63 -16.13 -0.47
N LYS A 257 21.19 -16.42 -1.65
CA LYS A 257 21.82 -15.42 -2.54
C LYS A 257 20.89 -14.27 -2.96
N LYS A 258 19.57 -14.49 -2.89
CA LYS A 258 18.54 -13.49 -3.22
C LYS A 258 17.96 -12.81 -1.97
N THR A 259 18.32 -13.27 -0.77
CA THR A 259 17.77 -12.79 0.49
C THR A 259 18.32 -11.41 0.84
N ARG A 260 17.43 -10.53 1.28
CA ARG A 260 17.73 -9.15 1.70
C ARG A 260 18.48 -9.15 3.04
N ASN A 261 19.33 -8.16 3.26
CA ASN A 261 20.20 -8.10 4.44
C ASN A 261 19.42 -8.27 5.77
N ALA A 262 18.39 -7.46 5.99
CA ALA A 262 17.61 -7.52 7.22
C ALA A 262 16.92 -8.89 7.44
N LYS A 263 16.35 -9.49 6.38
CA LYS A 263 15.74 -10.83 6.46
C LYS A 263 16.80 -11.91 6.75
N ALA A 264 17.97 -11.83 6.13
CA ALA A 264 19.06 -12.77 6.34
C ALA A 264 19.56 -12.75 7.79
N MET A 265 19.72 -11.56 8.38
CA MET A 265 20.09 -11.42 9.79
C MET A 265 19.08 -12.06 10.74
N GLN A 266 17.77 -11.90 10.48
CA GLN A 266 16.73 -12.53 11.31
C GLN A 266 16.79 -14.06 11.26
N ILE A 267 16.92 -14.63 10.05
CA ILE A 267 17.05 -16.08 9.88
C ILE A 267 18.33 -16.56 10.57
N MET A 268 19.44 -15.84 10.40
CA MET A 268 20.73 -16.18 11.01
C MET A 268 20.67 -16.22 12.54
N ASN A 269 19.98 -15.27 13.17
CA ASN A 269 19.82 -15.24 14.63
C ASN A 269 19.04 -16.46 15.14
N LEU A 270 17.93 -16.80 14.49
CA LEU A 270 17.12 -17.97 14.81
C LEU A 270 17.88 -19.29 14.59
N THR A 271 18.57 -19.43 13.45
CA THR A 271 19.36 -20.63 13.13
C THR A 271 20.55 -20.82 14.07
N SER A 272 21.20 -19.71 14.48
CA SER A 272 22.30 -19.77 15.44
C SER A 272 21.83 -20.18 16.84
N ALA A 273 20.68 -19.65 17.29
CA ALA A 273 20.05 -20.09 18.54
C ALA A 273 19.64 -21.57 18.49
N CYS A 274 19.07 -22.02 17.37
CA CYS A 274 18.80 -23.46 17.13
C CYS A 274 20.08 -24.30 17.26
N SER A 275 21.18 -23.86 16.65
CA SER A 275 22.47 -24.55 16.70
C SER A 275 23.00 -24.66 18.13
N GLU A 276 22.89 -23.60 18.92
CA GLU A 276 23.29 -23.60 20.33
C GLU A 276 22.46 -24.59 21.16
N ILE A 277 21.14 -24.64 20.95
CA ILE A 277 20.25 -25.59 21.62
C ILE A 277 20.60 -27.02 21.22
N VAL A 278 20.75 -27.31 19.92
CA VAL A 278 21.13 -28.65 19.45
C VAL A 278 22.49 -29.07 19.99
N GLN A 279 23.48 -28.16 20.00
CA GLN A 279 24.79 -28.41 20.57
C GLN A 279 24.71 -28.74 22.08
N LYS A 280 23.85 -28.05 22.83
CA LYS A 280 23.56 -28.34 24.24
C LYS A 280 22.94 -29.73 24.39
N CYS A 281 21.96 -30.07 23.56
CA CYS A 281 21.31 -31.40 23.54
C CYS A 281 22.28 -32.54 23.22
N ILE A 282 23.24 -32.33 22.31
CA ILE A 282 24.32 -33.29 22.02
C ILE A 282 25.15 -33.54 23.27
N ARG A 283 25.60 -32.48 23.95
CA ARG A 283 26.44 -32.59 25.15
C ARG A 283 25.72 -33.26 26.33
N SER A 284 24.43 -33.00 26.49
CA SER A 284 23.62 -33.57 27.57
C SER A 284 23.02 -34.94 27.22
N HIS A 285 23.10 -35.37 25.96
CA HIS A 285 22.35 -36.50 25.42
C HIS A 285 20.83 -36.42 25.73
N ALA A 286 20.29 -35.19 25.81
CA ALA A 286 18.91 -34.98 26.20
C ALA A 286 18.33 -33.70 25.62
N VAL A 287 17.10 -33.79 25.09
CA VAL A 287 16.26 -32.64 24.75
C VAL A 287 15.29 -32.43 25.91
N ASN A 288 15.59 -31.52 26.82
CA ASN A 288 14.69 -31.22 27.93
C ASN A 288 13.46 -30.42 27.46
N LYS A 289 12.43 -30.33 28.32
CA LYS A 289 11.16 -29.66 28.02
C LYS A 289 11.35 -28.18 27.61
N HIS A 290 12.26 -27.47 28.27
CA HIS A 290 12.54 -26.06 27.99
C HIS A 290 13.16 -25.88 26.60
N ASP A 291 14.21 -26.64 26.28
CA ASP A 291 14.89 -26.60 24.99
C ASP A 291 13.97 -27.04 23.84
N PHE A 292 13.11 -28.04 24.08
CA PHE A 292 12.05 -28.42 23.14
C PHE A 292 11.08 -27.27 22.86
N GLN A 293 10.58 -26.59 23.90
CA GLN A 293 9.67 -25.46 23.74
C GLN A 293 10.34 -24.28 23.00
N LYS A 294 11.63 -24.02 23.29
CA LYS A 294 12.39 -22.98 22.60
C LYS A 294 12.59 -23.31 21.11
N LEU A 295 12.93 -24.55 20.77
CA LEU A 295 13.00 -25.01 19.37
C LEU A 295 11.65 -24.90 18.65
N LYS A 296 10.55 -25.20 19.35
CA LYS A 296 9.19 -25.03 18.81
C LYS A 296 8.91 -23.56 18.48
N ASN A 297 9.18 -22.65 19.40
CA ASN A 297 9.01 -21.21 19.18
C ASN A 297 9.90 -20.71 18.02
N ILE A 298 11.14 -21.21 17.91
CA ILE A 298 12.01 -20.86 16.78
C ILE A 298 11.43 -21.37 15.46
N LEU A 299 10.91 -22.60 15.40
CA LEU A 299 10.27 -23.11 14.19
C LEU A 299 9.05 -22.26 13.78
N GLU A 300 8.23 -21.81 14.75
CA GLU A 300 7.11 -20.89 14.47
C GLU A 300 7.61 -19.60 13.81
N ASP A 301 8.60 -18.92 14.40
CA ASP A 301 9.13 -17.68 13.85
C ASP A 301 9.82 -17.91 12.49
N LEU A 302 10.55 -19.02 12.32
CA LEU A 302 11.15 -19.43 11.04
C LEU A 302 10.09 -19.70 9.98
N SER A 303 8.95 -20.31 10.32
CA SER A 303 7.90 -20.64 9.34
C SER A 303 7.33 -19.42 8.62
N ILE A 304 7.35 -18.25 9.28
CA ILE A 304 6.90 -16.98 8.70
C ILE A 304 7.98 -16.43 7.76
N LEU A 305 9.25 -16.59 8.12
CA LEU A 305 10.39 -16.11 7.33
C LEU A 305 10.72 -17.05 6.15
N LEU A 306 10.49 -18.34 6.31
CA LEU A 306 10.84 -19.44 5.42
C LEU A 306 9.56 -20.19 5.01
N PRO A 307 8.76 -19.66 4.08
CA PRO A 307 7.60 -20.39 3.59
C PRO A 307 8.05 -21.74 3.03
N SER A 308 7.63 -22.81 3.70
CA SER A 308 7.99 -24.21 3.43
C SER A 308 6.83 -25.13 3.76
N ASP A 309 6.60 -26.12 2.89
CA ASP A 309 5.58 -27.16 3.11
C ASP A 309 5.90 -28.04 4.32
N ALA A 310 7.18 -28.09 4.75
CA ALA A 310 7.62 -28.90 5.88
C ALA A 310 6.92 -28.47 7.18
N TYR A 311 6.76 -27.17 7.40
CA TYR A 311 6.06 -26.65 8.58
C TYR A 311 4.57 -27.03 8.57
N GLN A 312 3.90 -26.90 7.42
CA GLN A 312 2.48 -27.28 7.31
C GLN A 312 2.28 -28.77 7.59
N LYS A 313 3.17 -29.62 7.06
CA LYS A 313 3.19 -31.07 7.36
C LYS A 313 3.42 -31.33 8.84
N PHE A 314 4.33 -30.59 9.49
CA PHE A 314 4.58 -30.74 10.92
C PHE A 314 3.33 -30.44 11.75
N VAL A 315 2.65 -29.32 11.49
CA VAL A 315 1.44 -28.90 12.22
C VAL A 315 0.31 -29.93 12.05
N SER A 316 0.07 -30.42 10.82
CA SER A 316 -1.01 -31.37 10.55
C SER A 316 -0.81 -32.75 11.18
N THR A 317 0.43 -33.16 11.40
CA THR A 317 0.77 -34.52 11.83
C THR A 317 1.27 -34.63 13.27
N SER A 318 1.36 -33.52 14.01
CA SER A 318 1.85 -33.52 15.40
C SER A 318 0.74 -33.55 16.45
N ASN A 319 -0.55 -33.57 16.07
CA ASN A 319 -1.71 -33.55 16.98
C ASN A 319 -1.56 -32.54 18.14
N MET A 320 -0.76 -31.49 17.95
CA MET A 320 -0.42 -30.54 19.00
C MET A 320 -1.57 -29.55 19.15
N THR A 321 -2.60 -29.97 19.88
CA THR A 321 -3.72 -29.13 20.32
C THR A 321 -3.28 -27.96 21.22
N GLY A 322 -2.00 -27.95 21.64
CA GLY A 322 -1.35 -26.87 22.38
C GLY A 322 -0.49 -25.91 21.53
N PHE A 323 -0.58 -25.92 20.19
CA PHE A 323 -0.26 -24.70 19.44
C PHE A 323 -1.36 -23.68 19.73
N GLY A 324 -1.30 -23.10 20.93
CA GLY A 324 -2.04 -21.90 21.26
C GLY A 324 -1.67 -20.88 20.19
N HIS A 325 -2.53 -20.74 19.18
CA HIS A 325 -2.54 -19.60 18.29
C HIS A 325 -2.95 -18.43 19.16
N GLY A 326 -2.03 -17.98 20.02
CA GLY A 326 -2.23 -16.90 20.96
C GLY A 326 -2.58 -15.65 20.17
N GLY A 327 -3.87 -15.33 20.16
CA GLY A 327 -4.45 -14.01 19.94
C GLY A 327 -4.32 -13.34 18.56
N ALA A 328 -3.28 -13.60 17.76
CA ALA A 328 -2.96 -12.73 16.62
C ALA A 328 -3.35 -13.27 15.24
N LEU A 329 -3.80 -14.52 15.12
CA LEU A 329 -4.26 -15.12 13.86
C LEU A 329 -5.70 -15.62 13.91
N THR A 330 -6.45 -15.32 14.97
CA THR A 330 -7.87 -15.68 15.12
C THR A 330 -8.82 -14.69 14.43
N GLY A 331 -8.34 -13.50 14.05
CA GLY A 331 -9.06 -12.57 13.16
C GLY A 331 -8.85 -12.82 11.66
N VAL A 332 -7.92 -13.70 11.31
CA VAL A 332 -7.64 -14.12 9.93
C VAL A 332 -8.54 -15.31 9.65
N THR A 333 -9.73 -15.06 9.09
CA THR A 333 -10.69 -16.08 8.66
C THR A 333 -9.97 -17.16 7.85
N THR A 334 -10.43 -18.42 7.90
CA THR A 334 -9.83 -19.54 7.17
C THR A 334 -9.60 -19.26 5.67
N ASP A 335 -10.36 -18.36 5.06
CA ASP A 335 -10.17 -17.90 3.68
C ASP A 335 -8.90 -17.07 3.44
N SER A 336 -8.42 -16.34 4.45
CA SER A 336 -7.19 -15.53 4.36
C SER A 336 -5.91 -16.33 4.66
N ARG A 337 -6.03 -17.56 5.19
CA ARG A 337 -4.88 -18.47 5.32
C ARG A 337 -4.45 -19.02 3.97
N ASN A 338 -5.39 -19.31 3.07
CA ASN A 338 -5.05 -19.65 1.68
C ASN A 338 -4.46 -18.45 0.94
N SER A 339 -4.90 -17.22 1.22
CA SER A 339 -4.34 -16.02 0.57
C SER A 339 -2.89 -15.75 0.99
N ILE A 340 -2.52 -15.93 2.27
CA ILE A 340 -1.15 -15.69 2.77
C ILE A 340 -0.11 -16.60 2.08
N PHE A 341 -0.48 -17.84 1.74
CA PHE A 341 0.41 -18.79 1.05
C PHE A 341 0.28 -18.75 -0.48
N GLN A 342 -0.85 -18.32 -1.05
CA GLN A 342 -1.03 -18.17 -2.50
C GLN A 342 -0.39 -16.90 -3.09
N THR A 343 -0.03 -15.88 -2.29
CA THR A 343 0.49 -14.62 -2.86
C THR A 343 1.96 -14.71 -3.34
N GLU A 344 2.66 -15.83 -3.11
CA GLU A 344 4.02 -16.05 -3.63
C GLU A 344 4.06 -16.94 -4.89
N MET A 345 2.91 -17.42 -5.39
CA MET A 345 2.81 -18.13 -6.66
C MET A 345 2.17 -17.21 -7.72
N ASP A 346 2.83 -17.13 -8.88
CA ASP A 346 2.51 -16.39 -10.10
C ASP A 346 2.86 -14.88 -10.14
N ASP A 347 4.15 -14.63 -10.42
CA ASP A 347 4.73 -13.31 -10.76
C ASP A 347 4.67 -13.01 -12.28
N ASP A 348 3.67 -13.54 -12.98
CA ASP A 348 3.50 -13.43 -14.45
C ASP A 348 2.61 -12.25 -14.89
N PHE A 349 2.37 -11.27 -14.02
CA PHE A 349 1.66 -10.05 -14.40
C PHE A 349 2.61 -9.09 -15.15
N GLU A 350 2.36 -8.75 -16.41
CA GLU A 350 3.17 -7.85 -17.27
C GLU A 350 3.17 -6.37 -16.81
N ALA A 351 3.72 -6.10 -15.62
CA ALA A 351 4.14 -4.75 -15.24
C ALA A 351 5.57 -4.49 -15.75
N SER A 352 5.92 -3.24 -16.07
CA SER A 352 7.27 -2.89 -16.55
C SER A 352 8.37 -3.36 -15.58
N ASP A 353 9.54 -3.78 -16.10
CA ASP A 353 10.60 -4.42 -15.32
C ASP A 353 11.01 -3.69 -14.03
N MET A 354 11.00 -2.35 -14.03
CA MET A 354 11.30 -1.56 -12.81
C MET A 354 10.20 -1.68 -11.75
N SER A 355 8.93 -1.72 -12.15
CA SER A 355 7.80 -1.82 -11.23
C SER A 355 7.68 -3.22 -10.59
N LYS A 356 8.00 -4.29 -11.33
CA LYS A 356 8.09 -5.66 -10.77
C LYS A 356 9.20 -5.77 -9.73
N MET A 357 10.37 -5.20 -10.01
CA MET A 357 11.48 -5.22 -9.05
C MET A 357 11.13 -4.41 -7.80
N GLU A 358 10.46 -3.27 -7.90
CA GLU A 358 10.04 -2.48 -6.73
C GLU A 358 8.91 -3.14 -5.93
N LEU A 359 7.91 -3.75 -6.58
CA LEU A 359 6.84 -4.49 -5.91
C LEU A 359 7.38 -5.73 -5.18
N SER A 360 8.18 -6.57 -5.83
CA SER A 360 8.80 -7.75 -5.19
C SER A 360 9.70 -7.35 -4.01
N ASN A 361 10.35 -6.19 -4.10
CA ASN A 361 11.13 -5.63 -3.00
C ASN A 361 10.24 -5.24 -1.80
N MET A 362 9.15 -4.49 -2.05
CA MET A 362 8.19 -4.08 -1.01
C MET A 362 7.44 -5.26 -0.37
N ARG A 363 7.31 -6.38 -1.10
CA ARG A 363 6.73 -7.62 -0.58
C ARG A 363 7.63 -8.33 0.45
N SER A 364 8.94 -8.09 0.43
CA SER A 364 9.90 -8.80 1.31
C SER A 364 10.36 -8.00 2.53
N LEU A 365 10.37 -6.66 2.44
CA LEU A 365 10.89 -5.77 3.48
C LEU A 365 10.11 -4.45 3.48
N ARG A 366 9.70 -3.97 4.65
CA ARG A 366 9.00 -2.69 4.80
C ARG A 366 9.69 -1.75 5.80
N PRO A 367 9.65 -0.43 5.54
CA PRO A 367 10.09 0.58 6.49
C PRO A 367 9.09 0.73 7.65
N PHE A 368 9.57 0.65 8.89
CA PHE A 368 8.78 0.92 10.10
C PHE A 368 9.41 2.05 10.93
N ALA A 369 8.55 2.80 11.62
CA ALA A 369 8.95 3.80 12.61
C ALA A 369 8.22 3.55 13.92
N PHE A 370 8.93 3.64 15.04
CA PHE A 370 8.36 3.54 16.38
C PHE A 370 8.11 4.93 16.95
N ALA A 371 6.87 5.16 17.37
CA ALA A 371 6.47 6.31 18.16
C ALA A 371 6.10 5.85 19.57
N ILE A 372 6.53 6.64 20.56
CA ILE A 372 6.21 6.38 21.96
C ILE A 372 5.21 7.43 22.43
N TRP A 373 4.35 7.03 23.34
CA TRP A 373 3.50 7.93 24.11
C TRP A 373 3.39 7.42 25.55
N LYS A 374 2.97 8.30 26.47
CA LYS A 374 2.63 7.91 27.83
C LYS A 374 1.49 8.76 28.40
N LEU A 375 0.94 8.31 29.52
CA LEU A 375 0.01 9.09 30.33
C LEU A 375 0.75 9.75 31.49
N VAL A 376 0.48 11.04 31.71
CA VAL A 376 0.94 11.79 32.90
C VAL A 376 -0.28 12.50 33.46
N ASP A 377 -0.67 12.13 34.68
CA ASP A 377 -1.88 12.66 35.34
C ASP A 377 -3.15 12.55 34.46
N GLY A 378 -3.27 11.44 33.72
CA GLY A 378 -4.37 11.19 32.78
C GLY A 378 -4.29 11.96 31.46
N ILE A 379 -3.24 12.74 31.24
CA ILE A 379 -3.00 13.51 30.02
C ILE A 379 -2.07 12.71 29.08
N VAL A 380 -2.47 12.61 27.82
CA VAL A 380 -1.69 11.97 26.76
C VAL A 380 -0.50 12.86 26.37
N VAL A 381 0.72 12.35 26.57
CA VAL A 381 1.97 13.04 26.19
C VAL A 381 2.55 12.39 24.93
N LEU A 382 2.52 13.14 23.82
CA LEU A 382 3.07 12.73 22.49
C LEU A 382 4.28 13.58 22.06
N LYS A 383 4.45 14.74 22.70
CA LYS A 383 5.46 15.75 22.36
C LYS A 383 5.94 16.39 23.66
N ASP A 384 7.12 16.00 24.11
CA ASP A 384 7.89 16.68 25.15
C ASP A 384 9.25 15.99 25.29
N THR A 385 10.17 16.60 26.03
CA THR A 385 11.38 16.01 26.61
C THR A 385 11.11 14.72 27.39
N GLU A 386 9.89 14.51 27.88
CA GLU A 386 9.49 13.28 28.55
C GLU A 386 9.32 12.07 27.60
N VAL A 387 9.31 12.29 26.28
CA VAL A 387 9.10 11.22 25.28
C VAL A 387 10.11 11.30 24.13
N ILE A 388 10.38 12.50 23.62
CA ILE A 388 11.29 12.74 22.51
C ILE A 388 12.72 12.41 22.96
N ASP A 389 13.39 11.52 22.23
CA ASP A 389 14.77 11.07 22.46
C ASP A 389 15.04 10.44 23.85
N LYS A 390 14.00 10.23 24.67
CA LYS A 390 14.11 9.66 26.03
C LYS A 390 14.20 8.13 26.04
N TYR A 391 13.84 7.45 24.96
CA TYR A 391 13.77 5.99 24.97
C TYR A 391 14.50 5.36 23.79
N PHE A 392 15.18 4.25 24.02
CA PHE A 392 15.67 3.35 22.98
C PHE A 392 14.73 2.17 22.83
N VAL A 393 14.37 1.86 21.59
CA VAL A 393 13.57 0.67 21.25
C VAL A 393 14.52 -0.41 20.77
N TYR A 394 14.34 -1.61 21.30
CA TYR A 394 15.00 -2.83 20.85
C TYR A 394 13.95 -3.77 20.28
N TYR A 395 14.29 -4.49 19.24
CA TYR A 395 13.45 -5.54 18.67
C TYR A 395 14.21 -6.85 18.53
N PHE A 396 13.49 -7.96 18.59
CA PHE A 396 14.06 -9.31 18.56
C PHE A 396 13.01 -10.32 18.06
N PRO A 397 13.40 -11.49 17.54
CA PRO A 397 12.47 -12.60 17.34
C PRO A 397 11.90 -13.07 18.69
N PRO A 398 10.57 -13.19 18.87
CA PRO A 398 9.98 -13.56 20.16
C PRO A 398 10.52 -14.87 20.75
N ALA A 399 10.90 -15.84 19.92
CA ALA A 399 11.54 -17.08 20.38
C ALA A 399 12.87 -16.86 21.14
N LEU A 400 13.45 -15.65 21.04
CA LEU A 400 14.73 -15.24 21.61
C LEU A 400 14.59 -14.16 22.69
N GLU A 401 13.42 -14.02 23.32
CA GLU A 401 13.17 -13.03 24.41
C GLU A 401 14.14 -13.15 25.59
N GLU A 402 14.61 -14.35 25.91
CA GLU A 402 15.58 -14.55 26.99
C GLU A 402 17.01 -14.19 26.59
N ASP A 403 17.23 -13.81 25.33
CA ASP A 403 18.54 -13.72 24.72
C ASP A 403 18.90 -12.30 24.27
N THR A 404 19.22 -11.47 25.25
CA THR A 404 19.40 -10.02 25.06
C THR A 404 20.57 -9.65 24.15
N PHE A 405 21.53 -10.55 23.90
CA PHE A 405 22.62 -10.24 22.96
C PHE A 405 22.15 -10.21 21.50
N ARG A 406 21.01 -10.86 21.20
CA ARG A 406 20.40 -10.88 19.87
C ARG A 406 19.42 -9.74 19.64
N TYR A 407 19.29 -8.82 20.60
CA TYR A 407 18.41 -7.68 20.50
C TYR A 407 19.02 -6.63 19.59
N HIS A 408 18.21 -6.12 18.66
CA HIS A 408 18.62 -5.11 17.71
C HIS A 408 18.11 -3.75 18.18
N LYS A 409 19.05 -2.85 18.49
CA LYS A 409 18.71 -1.47 18.85
C LYS A 409 18.24 -0.71 17.62
N CYS A 410 17.07 -0.10 17.69
CA CYS A 410 16.59 0.86 16.69
C CYS A 410 17.34 2.18 16.81
N SER A 411 17.48 2.88 15.68
CA SER A 411 18.14 4.18 15.61
C SER A 411 17.29 5.14 14.76
N PRO A 412 17.20 6.42 15.13
CA PRO A 412 17.67 7.04 16.38
C PRO A 412 16.85 6.58 17.60
N ALA A 413 17.00 7.27 18.74
CA ALA A 413 16.07 7.13 19.87
C ALA A 413 14.62 7.42 19.45
N ALA A 414 13.67 6.97 20.25
CA ALA A 414 12.27 6.90 19.91
C ALA A 414 11.54 8.24 19.94
N THR A 415 10.36 8.23 19.31
CA THR A 415 9.67 9.35 18.62
C THR A 415 10.18 9.61 17.20
N TYR A 416 10.91 8.66 16.66
CA TYR A 416 10.73 8.02 15.35
C TYR A 416 11.91 7.07 15.20
N ALA A 417 12.06 6.11 16.11
CA ALA A 417 13.12 5.11 15.99
C ALA A 417 12.80 4.23 14.79
N GLN A 418 13.77 3.92 13.94
CA GLN A 418 13.50 3.35 12.63
C GLN A 418 14.10 1.97 12.48
N VAL A 419 13.41 1.14 11.69
CA VAL A 419 13.88 -0.19 11.35
C VAL A 419 13.25 -0.66 10.04
N SER A 420 13.98 -1.47 9.28
CA SER A 420 13.42 -2.21 8.14
C SER A 420 13.12 -3.63 8.59
N LEU A 421 11.85 -4.04 8.56
CA LEU A 421 11.45 -5.36 9.04
C LEU A 421 10.86 -6.20 7.91
N PRO A 422 11.18 -7.50 7.83
CA PRO A 422 10.45 -8.44 6.99
C PRO A 422 9.07 -8.72 7.58
N LYS A 423 8.25 -9.46 6.84
CA LYS A 423 7.02 -10.08 7.35
C LYS A 423 7.40 -11.12 8.40
N ALA A 424 7.17 -10.83 9.68
CA ALA A 424 7.43 -11.69 10.83
C ALA A 424 6.75 -11.16 12.10
N ARG A 425 6.85 -11.93 13.19
CA ARG A 425 6.52 -11.48 14.54
C ARG A 425 7.80 -11.00 15.22
N PHE A 426 7.69 -9.94 16.02
CA PHE A 426 8.81 -9.34 16.75
C PHE A 426 8.41 -9.07 18.19
N GLY A 427 9.33 -9.29 19.12
CA GLY A 427 9.28 -8.74 20.46
C GLY A 427 9.82 -7.31 20.50
N ILE A 428 9.41 -6.56 21.51
CA ILE A 428 9.86 -5.19 21.77
C ILE A 428 10.38 -5.10 23.21
N GLN A 429 11.50 -4.41 23.39
CA GLN A 429 11.93 -3.92 24.70
C GLN A 429 12.24 -2.43 24.60
N VAL A 430 11.75 -1.65 25.56
CA VAL A 430 12.00 -0.20 25.62
C VAL A 430 12.88 0.10 26.83
N VAL A 431 13.92 0.89 26.61
CA VAL A 431 14.89 1.29 27.64
C VAL A 431 14.91 2.81 27.73
N ASN A 432 14.74 3.35 28.93
CA ASN A 432 14.89 4.78 29.19
C ASN A 432 16.38 5.18 29.04
N SER A 433 16.67 6.12 28.14
CA SER A 433 18.03 6.52 27.76
C SER A 433 18.80 7.19 28.91
N SER A 434 18.09 7.82 29.86
CA SER A 434 18.70 8.50 31.00
C SER A 434 19.03 7.56 32.16
N THR A 435 18.15 6.60 32.46
CA THR A 435 18.31 5.68 33.59
C THR A 435 18.89 4.32 33.20
N ASN A 436 18.93 4.03 31.90
CA ASN A 436 19.26 2.72 31.34
C ASN A 436 18.41 1.57 31.92
N ARG A 437 17.19 1.88 32.38
CA ARG A 437 16.23 0.90 32.90
C ARG A 437 15.24 0.50 31.81
N ILE A 438 14.87 -0.78 31.83
CA ILE A 438 13.76 -1.30 31.01
C ILE A 438 12.47 -0.68 31.55
N VAL A 439 11.64 -0.16 30.65
CA VAL A 439 10.34 0.45 30.96
C VAL A 439 9.25 -0.51 30.54
N GLU A 440 8.18 -0.61 31.34
CA GLU A 440 7.04 -1.45 30.99
C GLU A 440 6.31 -0.88 29.77
N THR A 441 5.91 -1.77 28.86
CA THR A 441 5.14 -1.43 27.67
C THR A 441 3.86 -2.23 27.61
N THR A 442 2.82 -1.65 27.01
CA THR A 442 1.55 -2.37 26.81
C THR A 442 1.69 -3.48 25.77
N ASP A 443 2.45 -3.23 24.69
CA ASP A 443 2.80 -4.27 23.72
C ASP A 443 4.16 -4.90 24.06
N LYS A 444 4.19 -6.23 24.23
CA LYS A 444 5.44 -7.01 24.31
C LYS A 444 5.89 -7.54 22.95
N THR A 445 4.94 -7.74 22.04
CA THR A 445 5.18 -8.26 20.69
C THR A 445 4.26 -7.57 19.69
N PHE A 446 4.67 -7.55 18.42
CA PHE A 446 3.85 -7.09 17.30
C PHE A 446 4.07 -7.99 16.07
N ASN A 447 3.13 -7.95 15.13
CA ASN A 447 3.20 -8.70 13.89
C ASN A 447 3.22 -7.73 12.71
N THR A 448 4.22 -7.86 11.83
CA THR A 448 4.32 -6.99 10.64
C THR A 448 3.49 -7.49 9.46
N ALA A 449 2.89 -8.68 9.53
CA ALA A 449 2.17 -9.30 8.41
C ALA A 449 1.11 -8.40 7.77
N ASP A 450 0.32 -7.69 8.58
CA ASP A 450 -0.75 -6.82 8.08
C ASP A 450 -0.22 -5.66 7.24
N ALA A 451 0.99 -5.19 7.54
CA ALA A 451 1.65 -4.16 6.74
C ALA A 451 1.95 -4.64 5.31
N PHE A 452 2.12 -5.94 5.08
CA PHE A 452 2.41 -6.52 3.77
C PHE A 452 1.15 -6.89 2.98
N ASN A 453 0.01 -7.09 3.63
CA ASN A 453 -1.24 -7.51 2.99
C ASN A 453 -2.01 -6.34 2.34
N SER A 454 -1.66 -5.09 2.64
CA SER A 454 -2.34 -3.89 2.10
C SER A 454 -1.40 -3.02 1.25
N PRO A 455 -0.98 -3.46 0.06
CA PRO A 455 -0.22 -2.63 -0.87
C PRO A 455 -1.14 -1.56 -1.47
N LYS A 456 -1.36 -0.45 -0.76
CA LYS A 456 -2.04 0.69 -1.38
C LYS A 456 -1.12 1.25 -2.47
N ILE A 457 -1.66 1.40 -3.69
CA ILE A 457 -1.01 2.00 -4.88
C ILE A 457 -0.38 3.39 -4.58
N THR A 458 -0.86 4.09 -3.54
CA THR A 458 -0.29 5.36 -3.06
C THR A 458 1.11 5.26 -2.43
N GLU A 459 1.70 4.06 -2.32
CA GLU A 459 3.11 3.83 -1.94
C GLU A 459 4.11 4.11 -3.09
N LEU A 460 3.64 4.38 -4.31
CA LEU A 460 4.48 4.73 -5.48
C LEU A 460 5.22 6.09 -5.37
N PHE A 461 4.88 6.93 -4.40
CA PHE A 461 5.41 8.30 -4.26
C PHE A 461 6.39 8.52 -3.08
N GLY A 462 7.17 7.49 -2.74
CA GLY A 462 8.23 7.53 -1.72
C GLY A 462 7.92 6.68 -0.48
N PRO A 463 8.93 6.35 0.35
CA PRO A 463 8.74 5.41 1.45
C PRO A 463 7.88 6.04 2.55
N LYS A 464 6.57 5.77 2.50
CA LYS A 464 5.67 5.93 3.63
C LYS A 464 5.94 4.76 4.58
N TYR A 465 6.67 5.02 5.65
CA TYR A 465 6.87 4.05 6.73
C TYR A 465 5.53 3.70 7.39
N LYS A 466 5.46 2.51 7.97
CA LYS A 466 4.37 2.12 8.86
C LYS A 466 4.73 2.54 10.29
N LEU A 467 3.80 3.17 11.00
CA LEU A 467 4.00 3.61 12.36
C LEU A 467 3.60 2.50 13.34
N ILE A 468 4.47 2.18 14.28
CA ILE A 468 4.20 1.30 15.42
C ILE A 468 4.15 2.20 16.65
N ILE A 469 3.01 2.21 17.34
CA ILE A 469 2.77 3.07 18.51
C ILE A 469 2.92 2.22 19.76
N ILE A 470 3.79 2.66 20.66
CA ILE A 470 4.09 1.98 21.93
C ILE A 470 3.70 2.90 23.08
N GLU A 471 2.86 2.41 23.98
CA GLU A 471 2.66 3.05 25.28
C GLU A 471 3.78 2.63 26.24
N VAL A 472 4.40 3.59 26.93
CA VAL A 472 5.33 3.32 28.02
C VAL A 472 4.72 3.70 29.36
N LYS A 473 4.94 2.86 30.37
CA LYS A 473 4.53 3.05 31.77
C LYS A 473 5.80 3.21 32.59
N ASP A 474 6.21 4.46 32.81
CA ASP A 474 7.41 4.86 33.58
C ASP A 474 6.98 5.42 34.94
#